data_AF-A0A4R1L921-F1
#
_entry.id   AF-A0A4R1L921-F1
#
_cell.length_a   1.000
_cell.length_b   1.000
_cell.length_c   1.000
_cell.angle_alpha   90.00
_cell.angle_beta   90.00
_cell.angle_gamma   90.00
#
_symmetry.space_group_name_H-M   'P 1'
#
loop_
_entity.id
_entity.type
_entity.pdbx_description
1 polymer ?
#
loop_
_entity_poly.entity_id
_entity_poly.type
_entity_poly.pdbx_seq_one_letter_code
_entity_poly.pdbx_strand_id
1 'polypeptide(L)'
;MTKTDMQIHPIRNRDDHRRAVARIEALMSAAPNTPEGDELDVLATLVDAYEAKHFVIDAPSPVAAILFRMEQEHLSRKDLEPMIGSRARVSEVLTGKRPLTLDMVRRVRGGLGISADLLIAPLPTKSIRRSKKAKSRPKALVAEKEKAKQSTLAKA
;
A
#
# COMPACT_ATOMS: atom_id res chain seq x y z
N MET A 1 48.75 16.53 -8.00
CA MET A 1 47.29 16.45 -8.19
C MET A 1 46.85 15.13 -7.58
N THR A 2 46.29 15.16 -6.38
CA THR A 2 45.78 13.96 -5.70
C THR A 2 44.50 13.53 -6.40
N LYS A 3 44.56 12.43 -7.16
CA LYS A 3 43.39 11.75 -7.68
C LYS A 3 42.67 11.17 -6.46
N THR A 4 41.57 11.78 -6.04
CA THR A 4 40.70 11.15 -5.04
C THR A 4 40.04 9.98 -5.75
N ASP A 5 40.46 8.75 -5.45
CA ASP A 5 39.83 7.55 -5.99
C ASP A 5 38.40 7.47 -5.45
N MET A 6 37.45 7.88 -6.30
CA MET A 6 36.03 7.85 -6.01
C MET A 6 35.56 6.38 -6.04
N GLN A 7 35.35 5.81 -4.85
CA GLN A 7 34.91 4.43 -4.69
C GLN A 7 33.39 4.30 -4.86
N ILE A 8 32.93 4.29 -6.11
CA ILE A 8 31.52 4.15 -6.47
C ILE A 8 31.09 2.68 -6.30
N HIS A 9 30.09 2.44 -5.46
CA HIS A 9 29.52 1.12 -5.21
C HIS A 9 28.12 1.01 -5.81
N PRO A 10 27.80 -0.05 -6.59
CA PRO A 10 26.45 -0.28 -7.08
C PRO A 10 25.45 -0.47 -5.93
N ILE A 11 24.26 0.10 -6.08
CA ILE A 11 23.15 -0.09 -5.13
C ILE A 11 22.32 -1.30 -5.58
N ARG A 12 22.49 -2.44 -4.90
CA ARG A 12 21.81 -3.69 -5.26
C ARG A 12 20.72 -4.09 -4.26
N ASN A 13 20.80 -3.59 -3.03
CA ASN A 13 19.90 -3.94 -1.96
C ASN A 13 19.63 -2.72 -1.04
N ARG A 14 18.75 -2.92 -0.05
CA ARG A 14 18.35 -1.88 0.90
C ARG A 14 19.49 -1.37 1.78
N ASP A 15 20.49 -2.19 2.07
CA ASP A 15 21.61 -1.78 2.92
C ASP A 15 22.57 -0.88 2.14
N ASP A 16 22.83 -1.20 0.87
CA ASP A 16 23.57 -0.34 -0.05
C ASP A 16 22.86 1.01 -0.21
N HIS A 17 21.54 0.97 -0.39
CA HIS A 17 20.71 2.16 -0.53
C HIS A 17 20.79 3.06 0.71
N ARG A 18 20.62 2.50 1.91
CA ARG A 18 20.76 3.27 3.17
C ARG A 18 22.14 3.89 3.33
N ARG A 19 23.21 3.18 2.98
CA ARG A 19 24.57 3.74 3.02
C ARG A 19 24.75 4.88 2.02
N ALA A 20 24.22 4.73 0.81
CA ALA A 20 24.28 5.77 -0.21
C ALA A 20 23.50 7.03 0.21
N VAL A 21 22.29 6.88 0.77
CA VAL A 21 21.50 8.01 1.30
C VAL A 21 22.24 8.72 2.43
N ALA A 22 22.78 7.98 3.40
CA ALA A 22 23.56 8.59 4.49
C ALA A 22 24.81 9.33 3.98
N ARG A 23 25.44 8.84 2.90
CA ARG A 23 26.57 9.51 2.26
C ARG A 23 26.14 10.78 1.55
N ILE A 24 25.03 10.76 0.82
CA ILE A 24 24.41 11.94 0.20
C ILE A 24 24.13 13.02 1.25
N GLU A 25 23.51 12.65 2.38
CA GLU A 25 23.23 13.58 3.48
C GLU A 25 24.51 14.28 3.98
N ALA A 26 25.61 13.53 4.13
CA ALA A 26 26.89 14.09 4.52
C ALA A 26 27.54 15.01 3.46
N LEU A 27 27.15 14.87 2.19
CA LEU A 27 27.68 15.61 1.06
C LEU A 27 26.78 16.77 0.61
N MET A 28 25.62 17.01 1.23
CA MET A 28 24.66 18.04 0.78
C MET A 28 25.23 19.47 0.73
N SER A 29 26.28 19.75 1.50
CA SER A 29 26.97 21.06 1.51
C SER A 29 28.16 21.13 0.54
N ALA A 30 28.42 20.08 -0.25
CA ALA A 30 29.50 20.06 -1.22
C ALA A 30 29.27 21.10 -2.33
N ALA A 31 30.35 21.76 -2.75
CA ALA A 31 30.27 22.71 -3.84
C ALA A 31 30.20 21.97 -5.19
N PRO A 32 29.50 22.52 -6.19
CA PRO A 32 29.50 21.95 -7.53
C PRO A 32 30.90 21.90 -8.13
N ASN A 33 31.18 20.91 -8.98
CA ASN A 33 32.48 20.70 -9.65
C ASN A 33 33.66 20.48 -8.69
N THR A 34 33.41 20.01 -7.47
CA THR A 34 34.44 19.43 -6.60
C THR A 34 34.32 17.91 -6.60
N PRO A 35 35.35 17.15 -6.20
CA PRO A 35 35.26 15.70 -6.09
C PRO A 35 34.07 15.22 -5.26
N GLU A 36 33.75 15.94 -4.18
CA GLU A 36 32.60 15.67 -3.31
C GLU A 36 31.26 15.98 -3.99
N GLY A 37 31.20 17.05 -4.80
CA GLY A 37 30.04 17.37 -5.62
C GLY A 37 29.81 16.34 -6.73
N ASP A 38 30.87 15.91 -7.40
CA ASP A 38 30.81 14.85 -8.41
C ASP A 38 30.36 13.51 -7.77
N GLU A 39 30.84 13.20 -6.56
CA GLU A 39 30.39 12.03 -5.79
C GLU A 39 28.90 12.12 -5.44
N LEU A 40 28.44 13.30 -4.98
CA LEU A 40 27.04 13.56 -4.67
C LEU A 40 26.14 13.32 -5.89
N ASP A 41 26.49 13.88 -7.04
CA ASP A 41 25.72 13.75 -8.28
C ASP A 41 25.60 12.28 -8.73
N VAL A 42 26.70 11.53 -8.67
CA VAL A 42 26.72 10.11 -9.01
C VAL A 42 25.86 9.30 -8.03
N LEU A 43 26.03 9.50 -6.72
CA LEU A 43 25.26 8.77 -5.71
C LEU A 43 23.76 9.07 -5.80
N ALA A 44 23.39 10.33 -6.01
CA ALA A 44 22.00 10.74 -6.20
C ALA A 44 21.39 10.01 -7.41
N THR A 45 22.11 9.95 -8.53
CA THR A 45 21.67 9.23 -9.74
C THR A 45 21.48 7.73 -9.48
N LEU A 46 22.41 7.10 -8.73
CA LEU A 46 22.31 5.67 -8.39
C LEU A 46 21.14 5.38 -7.44
N VAL A 47 20.93 6.24 -6.45
CA VAL A 47 19.79 6.15 -5.52
C VAL A 47 18.49 6.28 -6.28
N ASP A 48 18.34 7.30 -7.13
CA ASP A 48 17.14 7.50 -7.95
C ASP A 48 16.86 6.27 -8.84
N ALA A 49 17.88 5.75 -9.53
CA ALA A 49 17.73 4.56 -10.37
C ALA A 49 17.34 3.29 -9.57
N TYR A 50 17.80 3.17 -8.32
CA TYR A 50 17.40 2.07 -7.43
C TYR A 50 15.97 2.28 -6.93
N GLU A 51 15.62 3.49 -6.48
CA GLU A 51 14.30 3.82 -5.96
C GLU A 51 13.21 3.70 -7.02
N ALA A 52 13.44 4.19 -8.23
CA ALA A 52 12.52 4.02 -9.36
C ALA A 52 12.16 2.55 -9.63
N LYS A 53 13.06 1.61 -9.33
CA LYS A 53 12.83 0.16 -9.49
C LYS A 53 12.19 -0.50 -8.27
N HIS A 54 12.49 -0.02 -7.06
CA HIS A 54 12.16 -0.72 -5.80
C HIS A 54 11.07 -0.02 -4.97
N PHE A 55 10.88 1.27 -5.18
CA PHE A 55 9.94 2.15 -4.50
C PHE A 55 9.17 2.95 -5.55
N VAL A 56 8.43 2.24 -6.42
CA VAL A 56 7.53 2.88 -7.38
C VAL A 56 6.53 3.73 -6.58
N ILE A 57 6.54 5.04 -6.83
CA ILE A 57 5.51 5.94 -6.32
C ILE A 57 4.26 5.65 -7.15
N ASP A 58 3.44 4.71 -6.66
CA ASP A 58 2.17 4.41 -7.29
C ASP A 58 1.26 5.64 -7.22
N ALA A 59 0.50 5.88 -8.29
CA ALA A 59 -0.58 6.86 -8.25
C ALA A 59 -1.50 6.54 -7.05
N PRO A 60 -2.01 7.57 -6.35
CA PRO A 60 -2.89 7.33 -5.22
C PRO A 60 -4.10 6.50 -5.68
N SER A 61 -4.44 5.47 -4.91
CA SER A 61 -5.66 4.69 -5.20
C SER A 61 -6.88 5.62 -5.29
N PRO A 62 -7.95 5.24 -6.02
CA PRO A 62 -9.15 6.05 -6.13
C PRO A 62 -9.72 6.48 -4.77
N VAL A 63 -9.61 5.58 -3.78
CA VAL A 63 -10.02 5.83 -2.40
C VAL A 63 -9.14 6.89 -1.74
N ALA A 64 -7.82 6.81 -1.90
CA ALA A 64 -6.89 7.80 -1.36
C ALA A 64 -7.15 9.18 -1.99
N ALA A 65 -7.40 9.26 -3.30
CA ALA A 65 -7.75 10.51 -3.97
C ALA A 65 -9.04 11.13 -3.43
N ILE A 66 -10.08 10.30 -3.18
CA ILE A 66 -11.34 10.76 -2.57
C ILE A 66 -11.12 11.24 -1.14
N LEU A 67 -10.41 10.48 -0.30
CA LEU A 67 -10.14 10.84 1.09
C LEU A 67 -9.33 12.13 1.19
N PHE A 68 -8.30 12.27 0.36
CA PHE A 68 -7.52 13.49 0.28
C PHE A 68 -8.41 14.68 -0.07
N ARG A 69 -9.31 14.52 -1.06
CA ARG A 69 -10.21 15.61 -1.40
C ARG A 69 -11.20 15.96 -0.28
N MET A 70 -11.74 14.94 0.41
CA MET A 70 -12.60 15.16 1.56
C MET A 70 -11.88 15.95 2.67
N GLU A 71 -10.60 15.68 2.89
CA GLU A 71 -9.81 16.41 3.87
C GLU A 71 -9.62 17.88 3.46
N GLN A 72 -9.24 18.13 2.20
CA GLN A 72 -9.03 19.49 1.68
C GLN A 72 -10.31 20.34 1.69
N GLU A 73 -11.46 19.74 1.44
CA GLU A 73 -12.75 20.42 1.38
C GLU A 73 -13.58 20.27 2.67
N HIS A 74 -13.02 19.68 3.74
CA HIS A 74 -13.68 19.40 5.01
C HIS A 74 -15.01 18.62 4.87
N LEU A 75 -15.09 17.71 3.90
CA LEU A 75 -16.28 16.92 3.62
C LEU A 75 -16.42 15.73 4.55
N SER A 76 -17.65 15.44 4.93
CA SER A 76 -18.02 14.24 5.66
C SER A 76 -18.39 13.09 4.71
N ARG A 77 -18.46 11.86 5.26
CA ARG A 77 -18.93 10.70 4.47
C ARG A 77 -20.37 10.86 3.97
N LYS A 78 -21.19 11.66 4.65
CA LYS A 78 -22.58 11.93 4.25
C LYS A 78 -22.63 12.72 2.95
N ASP A 79 -21.65 13.60 2.74
CA ASP A 79 -21.57 14.47 1.55
C ASP A 79 -21.21 13.68 0.29
N LEU A 80 -20.72 12.44 0.45
CA LEU A 80 -20.46 11.52 -0.66
C LEU A 80 -21.70 10.75 -1.13
N GLU A 81 -22.80 10.75 -0.36
CA GLU A 81 -23.99 9.96 -0.69
C GLU A 81 -24.61 10.32 -2.06
N PRO A 82 -24.71 11.59 -2.47
CA PRO A 82 -25.20 11.96 -3.81
C PRO A 82 -24.35 11.40 -4.96
N MET A 83 -23.05 11.18 -4.73
CA MET A 83 -22.11 10.73 -5.76
C MET A 83 -21.96 9.21 -5.79
N ILE A 84 -21.98 8.57 -4.62
CA ILE A 84 -21.63 7.17 -4.45
C ILE A 84 -22.88 6.30 -4.19
N GLY A 85 -23.89 6.82 -3.48
CA GLY A 85 -25.11 6.13 -3.10
C GLY A 85 -25.30 6.07 -1.59
N SER A 86 -25.93 5.00 -1.08
CA SER A 86 -26.24 4.88 0.36
C SER A 86 -24.99 4.95 1.26
N ARG A 87 -25.17 5.33 2.53
CA ARG A 87 -24.11 5.33 3.55
C ARG A 87 -23.32 4.02 3.62
N ALA A 88 -24.01 2.87 3.48
CA ALA A 88 -23.36 1.57 3.43
C ALA A 88 -22.42 1.44 2.23
N ARG A 89 -22.86 1.89 1.04
CA ARG A 89 -22.05 1.89 -0.18
C ARG A 89 -20.86 2.84 -0.08
N VAL A 90 -21.04 4.02 0.51
CA VAL A 90 -19.91 4.94 0.81
C VAL A 90 -18.86 4.24 1.67
N SER A 91 -19.28 3.55 2.74
CA SER A 91 -18.36 2.81 3.60
C SER A 91 -17.64 1.69 2.86
N GLU A 92 -18.35 0.90 2.05
CA GLU A 92 -17.75 -0.18 1.26
C GLU A 92 -16.71 0.32 0.26
N VAL A 93 -16.96 1.47 -0.39
CA VAL A 93 -16.03 2.09 -1.34
C VAL A 93 -14.80 2.63 -0.61
N LEU A 94 -14.99 3.42 0.46
CA LEU A 94 -13.88 3.99 1.22
C LEU A 94 -13.04 2.95 1.95
N THR A 95 -13.56 1.75 2.18
CA THR A 95 -12.82 0.62 2.75
C THR A 95 -12.24 -0.33 1.68
N GLY A 96 -12.47 -0.04 0.39
CA GLY A 96 -11.99 -0.86 -0.72
C GLY A 96 -12.68 -2.22 -0.86
N LYS A 97 -13.77 -2.48 -0.12
CA LYS A 97 -14.58 -3.71 -0.27
C LYS A 97 -15.31 -3.75 -1.61
N ARG A 98 -15.60 -2.57 -2.18
CA ARG A 98 -16.30 -2.42 -3.45
C ARG A 98 -15.57 -1.40 -4.34
N PRO A 99 -15.32 -1.72 -5.63
CA PRO A 99 -14.79 -0.74 -6.57
C PRO A 99 -15.84 0.32 -6.93
N LEU A 100 -15.40 1.49 -7.35
CA LEU A 100 -16.27 2.48 -8.00
C LEU A 100 -16.81 1.90 -9.31
N THR A 101 -18.10 2.08 -9.59
CA THR A 101 -18.64 1.84 -10.93
C THR A 101 -18.37 3.05 -11.83
N LEU A 102 -18.44 2.88 -13.15
CA LEU A 102 -18.22 3.98 -14.10
C LEU A 102 -19.17 5.17 -13.87
N ASP A 103 -20.41 4.91 -13.49
CA ASP A 103 -21.37 5.98 -13.15
C ASP A 103 -20.98 6.72 -11.87
N MET A 104 -20.48 6.00 -10.86
CA MET A 104 -19.94 6.62 -9.66
C MET A 104 -18.70 7.47 -9.98
N VAL A 105 -17.81 6.99 -10.85
CA VAL A 105 -16.65 7.75 -11.33
C VAL A 105 -17.08 9.07 -11.97
N ARG A 106 -18.09 9.05 -12.86
CA ARG A 106 -18.62 10.27 -13.49
C ARG A 106 -19.16 11.25 -12.46
N ARG A 107 -19.94 10.78 -11.48
CA ARG A 107 -20.51 11.62 -10.42
C ARG A 107 -19.45 12.16 -9.48
N VAL A 108 -18.49 11.34 -9.06
CA VAL A 108 -17.37 11.74 -8.18
C VAL A 108 -16.47 12.75 -8.89
N ARG A 109 -16.16 12.55 -10.18
CA ARG A 109 -15.45 13.55 -10.98
C ARG A 109 -16.19 14.89 -11.00
N GLY A 110 -17.51 14.87 -11.24
CA GLY A 110 -18.31 16.09 -11.29
C GLY A 110 -18.44 16.78 -9.94
N GLY A 111 -18.62 16.02 -8.86
CA GLY A 111 -18.87 16.58 -7.53
C GLY A 111 -17.63 16.92 -6.73
N LEU A 112 -16.53 16.17 -6.91
CA LEU A 112 -15.26 16.39 -6.20
C LEU A 112 -14.16 16.95 -7.11
N GLY A 113 -14.41 17.18 -8.40
CA GLY A 113 -13.38 17.70 -9.33
C GLY A 113 -12.13 16.83 -9.43
N ILE A 114 -12.22 15.52 -9.18
CA ILE A 114 -11.10 14.58 -9.27
C ILE A 114 -10.98 14.07 -10.70
N SER A 115 -9.77 14.11 -11.28
CA SER A 115 -9.49 13.58 -12.61
C SER A 115 -9.89 12.11 -12.73
N ALA A 116 -10.51 11.74 -13.85
CA ALA A 116 -11.01 10.38 -14.08
C ALA A 116 -9.89 9.33 -13.98
N ASP A 117 -8.69 9.67 -14.43
CA ASP A 117 -7.52 8.77 -14.40
C ASP A 117 -7.16 8.32 -12.98
N LEU A 118 -7.37 9.18 -11.97
CA LEU A 118 -7.15 8.84 -10.56
C LEU A 118 -8.26 7.96 -9.98
N LEU A 119 -9.43 7.89 -10.64
CA LEU A 119 -10.60 7.16 -10.15
C LEU A 119 -10.79 5.78 -10.80
N ILE A 120 -10.12 5.52 -11.94
CA ILE A 120 -10.28 4.31 -12.74
C ILE A 120 -9.23 3.23 -12.40
N ALA A 121 -8.21 3.58 -11.60
CA ALA A 121 -7.16 2.63 -11.24
C ALA A 121 -7.74 1.34 -10.62
N PRO A 122 -7.29 0.15 -11.07
CA PRO A 122 -7.76 -1.11 -10.52
C PRO A 122 -7.43 -1.16 -9.04
N LEU A 123 -8.39 -1.61 -8.22
CA LEU A 123 -8.15 -1.82 -6.79
C LEU A 123 -6.91 -2.70 -6.64
N PRO A 124 -5.98 -2.40 -5.69
CA PRO A 124 -4.92 -3.32 -5.37
C PRO A 124 -5.58 -4.62 -4.93
N THR A 125 -5.59 -5.61 -5.82
CA THR A 125 -6.11 -6.93 -5.51
C THR A 125 -5.19 -7.45 -4.42
N LYS A 126 -5.66 -7.48 -3.17
CA LYS A 126 -5.02 -8.29 -2.14
C LYS A 126 -4.97 -9.69 -2.72
N SER A 127 -3.80 -10.10 -3.20
CA SER A 127 -3.51 -11.49 -3.50
C SER A 127 -3.69 -12.20 -2.18
N ILE A 128 -4.89 -12.75 -1.97
CA ILE A 128 -5.10 -13.79 -0.99
C ILE A 128 -4.22 -14.91 -1.51
N ARG A 129 -2.98 -14.98 -1.01
CA ARG A 129 -2.20 -16.21 -1.02
C ARG A 129 -3.07 -17.22 -0.29
N ARG A 130 -3.93 -17.90 -1.04
CA ARG A 130 -4.58 -19.14 -0.63
C ARG A 130 -3.42 -20.07 -0.31
N SER A 131 -3.06 -20.15 0.96
CA SER A 131 -2.29 -21.26 1.48
C SER A 131 -3.12 -22.50 1.18
N LYS A 132 -2.80 -23.18 0.08
CA LYS A 132 -3.12 -24.59 -0.09
C LYS A 132 -2.37 -25.32 1.03
N LYS A 133 -2.96 -25.46 2.21
CA LYS A 133 -2.48 -26.38 3.22
C LYS A 133 -3.63 -27.25 3.73
N ALA A 134 -3.56 -28.49 3.26
CA ALA A 134 -4.04 -29.73 3.85
C ALA A 134 -5.56 -29.91 4.05
N LYS A 135 -6.11 -30.76 3.16
CA LYS A 135 -7.04 -31.83 3.57
C LYS A 135 -6.45 -32.56 4.78
N SER A 136 -7.03 -32.36 5.96
CA SER A 136 -7.09 -33.41 6.99
C SER A 136 -8.28 -33.11 7.91
N ARG A 137 -9.34 -33.92 7.78
CA ARG A 137 -10.34 -34.05 8.84
C ARG A 137 -9.67 -34.81 9.99
N PRO A 138 -9.65 -34.31 11.24
CA PRO A 138 -9.50 -35.22 12.36
C PRO A 138 -10.83 -35.96 12.55
N LYS A 139 -10.79 -37.29 12.43
CA LYS A 139 -11.90 -38.24 12.63
C LYS A 139 -12.32 -38.40 14.12
N ALA A 140 -12.02 -37.45 15.00
CA ALA A 140 -12.10 -37.64 16.46
C ALA A 140 -13.15 -36.77 17.18
N LEU A 141 -14.19 -36.31 16.48
CA LEU A 141 -15.29 -35.56 17.11
C LEU A 141 -16.66 -36.19 16.80
N VAL A 142 -16.79 -37.48 17.08
CA VAL A 142 -18.10 -38.17 17.15
C VAL A 142 -18.23 -39.05 18.40
N ALA A 143 -17.14 -39.33 19.14
CA ALA A 143 -17.18 -40.28 20.25
C ALA A 143 -17.48 -39.70 21.65
N GLU A 144 -17.69 -38.38 21.79
CA GLU A 144 -17.85 -37.75 23.11
C GLU A 144 -19.28 -37.33 23.47
N LYS A 145 -20.27 -37.54 22.59
CA LYS A 145 -21.69 -37.29 22.92
C LYS A 145 -22.48 -38.51 23.37
N GLU A 146 -21.86 -39.69 23.45
CA GLU A 146 -22.55 -40.93 23.86
C GLU A 146 -22.32 -41.36 25.32
N LYS A 147 -21.30 -40.82 26.02
CA LYS A 147 -21.08 -41.10 27.45
C LYS A 147 -21.87 -40.21 28.42
N ALA A 148 -22.52 -39.15 27.94
CA ALA A 148 -23.31 -38.24 28.79
C ALA A 148 -24.80 -38.62 28.93
N LYS A 149 -25.26 -39.72 28.30
CA LYS A 149 -26.66 -40.20 28.43
C LYS A 149 -26.85 -41.46 29.29
N GLN A 150 -25.79 -42.05 29.83
CA GLN A 150 -25.89 -43.22 30.72
C GLN A 150 -25.67 -42.92 32.22
N SER A 151 -25.39 -41.66 32.60
CA SER A 151 -25.17 -41.27 34.00
C SER A 151 -26.43 -40.78 34.75
N THR A 152 -27.62 -40.82 34.14
CA THR A 152 -28.89 -40.38 34.78
C THR A 152 -29.88 -41.52 35.02
N LEU A 153 -29.44 -42.77 35.08
CA LEU A 153 -30.31 -43.91 35.42
C LEU A 153 -29.73 -44.89 36.47
N ALA A 154 -28.92 -44.39 37.41
CA ALA A 154 -28.46 -45.15 38.58
C ALA A 154 -28.56 -44.31 39.87
N LYS A 155 -29.73 -43.71 40.08
CA LYS A 155 -30.25 -43.27 41.39
C LYS A 155 -31.77 -43.47 41.38
N ALA A 156 -32.16 -44.73 41.43
CA ALA A 156 -33.41 -45.25 41.96
C ALA A 156 -33.09 -46.65 42.52
#